data_AF-A0A1E4NR07-F1
#
_entry.id   AF-A0A1E4NR07-F1
#
_cell.length_a   1.000
_cell.length_b   1.000
_cell.length_c   1.000
_cell.angle_alpha   90.00
_cell.angle_beta   90.00
_cell.angle_gamma   90.00
#
_symmetry.space_group_name_H-M   'P 1'
#
loop_
_entity.id
_entity.type
_entity.pdbx_description
1 polymer ?
#
loop_
_entity_poly.entity_id
_entity_poly.type
_entity_poly.pdbx_seq_one_letter_code
_entity_poly.pdbx_strand_id
1 'polypeptide(L)'
;MRCGVPEYWRGVRLVQQTSHAACVEGRSWGFDRAGIWVDKGCGGVFAAAGGWQPGPDWNRDFVVSCGSPQYRYYFCQVDVGARGRVLLQRQNSDSACVEGRTWGWNRAGIWVDKGCGAQFLVTRRW
;
A
#
# COMPACT_ATOMS: atom_id res chain seq x y z
N MET A 1 -27.42 -16.23 -2.65
CA MET A 1 -27.21 -14.89 -2.06
C MET A 1 -25.94 -14.28 -2.65
N ARG A 2 -25.81 -12.95 -2.70
CA ARG A 2 -24.62 -12.28 -3.25
C ARG A 2 -24.06 -11.25 -2.27
N CYS A 3 -22.74 -11.15 -2.22
CA CYS A 3 -22.01 -10.13 -1.48
C CYS A 3 -21.13 -9.35 -2.46
N GLY A 4 -21.37 -8.05 -2.55
CA GLY A 4 -20.51 -7.15 -3.31
C GLY A 4 -19.12 -7.12 -2.68
N VAL A 5 -18.08 -7.21 -3.52
CA VAL A 5 -16.70 -7.01 -3.10
C VAL A 5 -16.06 -5.90 -3.94
N PRO A 6 -15.01 -5.24 -3.43
CA PRO A 6 -14.30 -4.22 -4.20
C PRO A 6 -13.74 -4.76 -5.53
N GLU A 7 -13.77 -3.93 -6.58
CA GLU A 7 -13.35 -4.30 -7.94
C GLU A 7 -11.87 -4.71 -8.05
N TYR A 8 -11.03 -4.32 -7.09
CA TYR A 8 -9.61 -4.68 -7.09
C TYR A 8 -9.34 -6.13 -6.65
N TRP A 9 -10.34 -6.86 -6.18
CA TRP A 9 -10.18 -8.26 -5.80
C TRP A 9 -9.99 -9.12 -7.06
N ARG A 10 -8.79 -9.72 -7.21
CA ARG A 10 -8.48 -10.61 -8.34
C ARG A 10 -8.79 -12.08 -8.09
N GLY A 11 -9.22 -12.41 -6.88
CA GLY A 11 -9.60 -13.74 -6.48
C GLY A 11 -10.26 -13.72 -5.11
N VAL A 12 -10.89 -14.82 -4.73
CA VAL A 12 -11.52 -15.01 -3.43
C VAL A 12 -11.18 -16.40 -2.92
N ARG A 13 -10.95 -16.52 -1.61
CA ARG A 13 -10.85 -17.81 -0.93
C ARG A 13 -11.82 -17.86 0.24
N LEU A 14 -12.37 -19.04 0.48
CA LEU A 14 -13.06 -19.34 1.72
C LEU A 14 -12.04 -19.41 2.86
N VAL A 15 -12.18 -18.54 3.85
CA VAL A 15 -11.29 -18.47 5.04
C VAL A 15 -11.85 -19.33 6.16
N GLN A 16 -13.17 -19.30 6.33
CA GLN A 16 -13.85 -20.03 7.38
C GLN A 16 -15.25 -20.39 6.93
N GLN A 17 -15.60 -21.67 6.96
CA GLN A 17 -16.99 -22.10 6.76
C GLN A 17 -17.78 -21.84 8.05
N THR A 18 -18.93 -21.17 7.92
CA THR A 18 -19.84 -20.90 9.04
C THR A 18 -21.14 -21.69 8.91
N SER A 19 -21.43 -22.25 7.73
CA SER A 19 -22.58 -23.11 7.49
C SER A 19 -22.30 -24.58 7.80
N HIS A 20 -23.37 -25.33 8.10
CA HIS A 20 -23.34 -26.79 8.10
C HIS A 20 -23.26 -27.38 6.69
N ALA A 21 -23.87 -26.72 5.70
CA ALA A 21 -23.79 -27.15 4.30
C ALA A 21 -22.37 -26.91 3.76
N ALA A 22 -21.89 -27.84 2.94
CA ALA A 22 -20.54 -27.81 2.38
C ALA A 22 -20.36 -26.66 1.38
N CYS A 23 -19.29 -25.88 1.56
CA CYS A 23 -18.87 -24.83 0.65
C CYS A 23 -17.80 -25.36 -0.32
N VAL A 24 -18.19 -25.56 -1.59
CA VAL A 24 -17.31 -26.03 -2.67
C VAL A 24 -17.34 -25.02 -3.79
N GLU A 25 -16.16 -24.53 -4.19
CA GLU A 25 -16.00 -23.53 -5.24
C GLU A 25 -16.56 -24.05 -6.56
N GLY A 26 -17.27 -23.19 -7.30
CA GLY A 26 -17.95 -23.54 -8.55
C GLY A 26 -19.24 -24.36 -8.37
N ARG A 27 -19.56 -24.81 -7.15
CA ARG A 27 -20.74 -25.66 -6.89
C ARG A 27 -21.73 -25.05 -5.91
N SER A 28 -21.26 -24.58 -4.76
CA SER A 28 -22.08 -23.95 -3.71
C SER A 28 -21.59 -22.56 -3.34
N TRP A 29 -20.47 -22.11 -3.90
CA TRP A 29 -20.09 -20.70 -3.93
C TRP A 29 -19.17 -20.43 -5.13
N GLY A 30 -18.99 -19.15 -5.44
CA GLY A 30 -18.00 -18.71 -6.42
C GLY A 30 -17.81 -17.19 -6.40
N PHE A 31 -16.93 -16.71 -7.26
CA PHE A 31 -16.60 -15.29 -7.40
C PHE A 31 -16.63 -14.89 -8.88
N ASP A 32 -17.33 -13.80 -9.17
CA ASP A 32 -17.43 -13.21 -10.51
C ASP A 32 -17.36 -11.67 -10.42
N ARG A 33 -17.55 -10.97 -11.55
CA ARG A 33 -17.47 -9.50 -11.60
C ARG A 33 -18.52 -8.79 -10.75
N ALA A 34 -19.63 -9.45 -10.41
CA ALA A 34 -20.67 -8.93 -9.54
C ALA A 34 -20.42 -9.25 -8.05
N GLY A 35 -19.35 -9.98 -7.75
CA GLY A 35 -18.90 -10.30 -6.40
C GLY A 35 -19.01 -11.77 -6.05
N ILE A 36 -19.09 -12.07 -4.75
CA ILE A 36 -19.16 -13.43 -4.24
C ILE A 36 -20.61 -13.88 -4.26
N TRP A 37 -20.88 -15.05 -4.83
CA TRP A 37 -22.17 -15.70 -4.70
C TRP A 37 -22.05 -16.96 -3.83
N VAL A 38 -23.08 -17.21 -3.04
CA VAL A 38 -23.25 -18.43 -2.26
C VAL A 38 -24.61 -19.04 -2.55
N ASP A 39 -24.64 -20.37 -2.59
CA ASP A 39 -25.80 -21.18 -2.93
C ASP A 39 -25.83 -22.49 -2.12
N LYS A 40 -26.93 -23.23 -2.16
CA LYS A 40 -27.08 -24.56 -1.52
C LYS A 40 -26.78 -24.53 -0.02
N GLY A 41 -27.15 -23.43 0.65
CA GLY A 41 -26.94 -23.23 2.09
C GLY A 41 -25.49 -22.96 2.49
N CYS A 42 -24.56 -22.80 1.54
CA CYS A 42 -23.19 -22.42 1.85
C CYS A 42 -23.16 -21.02 2.48
N GLY A 43 -22.39 -20.89 3.56
CA GLY A 43 -22.12 -19.67 4.27
C GLY A 43 -20.73 -19.72 4.87
N GLY A 44 -20.00 -18.62 4.76
CA GLY A 44 -18.64 -18.55 5.27
C GLY A 44 -18.08 -17.14 5.22
N VAL A 45 -16.94 -16.99 5.86
CA VAL A 45 -16.08 -15.81 5.74
C VAL A 45 -15.21 -16.00 4.51
N PHE A 46 -15.33 -15.07 3.58
CA PHE A 46 -14.53 -15.03 2.36
C PHE A 46 -13.55 -13.85 2.43
N ALA A 47 -12.36 -14.05 1.88
CA ALA A 47 -11.36 -13.00 1.76
C ALA A 47 -10.77 -13.00 0.35
N ALA A 48 -10.15 -11.89 -0.05
CA ALA A 48 -9.41 -11.82 -1.29
C ALA A 48 -8.39 -12.96 -1.36
N ALA A 49 -8.43 -13.73 -2.44
CA ALA A 49 -7.35 -14.63 -2.81
C ALA A 49 -6.32 -13.82 -3.61
N GLY A 50 -5.15 -13.64 -3.01
CA GLY A 50 -4.11 -12.72 -3.47
C GLY A 50 -3.57 -11.94 -2.27
N GLY A 51 -2.27 -11.59 -2.28
CA GLY A 51 -1.70 -10.74 -1.24
C GLY A 51 -2.45 -9.41 -1.12
N TRP A 52 -2.28 -8.70 0.00
CA TRP A 52 -2.84 -7.36 0.17
C TRP A 52 -2.47 -6.49 -1.04
N GLN A 53 -3.48 -5.96 -1.73
CA GLN A 53 -3.31 -5.03 -2.84
C GLN A 53 -3.91 -3.70 -2.42
N PRO A 54 -3.17 -2.61 -2.60
CA PRO A 54 -3.70 -1.31 -2.27
C PRO A 54 -4.82 -0.90 -3.24
N GLY A 55 -5.75 -0.06 -2.77
CA GLY A 55 -6.86 0.44 -3.57
C GLY A 55 -6.44 1.36 -4.74
N PRO A 56 -7.38 1.72 -5.63
CA PRO A 56 -7.10 2.45 -6.87
C PRO A 56 -6.30 3.75 -6.67
N ASP A 57 -6.60 4.51 -5.62
CA ASP A 57 -5.97 5.82 -5.33
C ASP A 57 -4.66 5.73 -4.54
N TRP A 58 -4.16 4.52 -4.31
CA TRP A 58 -2.93 4.36 -3.57
C TRP A 58 -1.72 4.79 -4.39
N ASN A 59 -1.71 4.50 -5.70
CA ASN A 59 -0.68 5.00 -6.61
C ASN A 59 -0.87 6.50 -6.81
N ARG A 60 -0.01 7.31 -6.19
CA ARG A 60 -0.13 8.76 -6.26
C ARG A 60 1.21 9.46 -6.07
N ASP A 61 1.25 10.72 -6.48
CA ASP A 61 2.43 11.57 -6.34
C ASP A 61 2.11 12.68 -5.35
N PHE A 62 3.04 12.93 -4.42
CA PHE A 62 2.87 13.96 -3.40
C PHE A 62 4.22 14.45 -2.90
N VAL A 63 4.22 15.64 -2.29
CA VAL A 63 5.42 16.27 -1.76
C VAL A 63 5.46 16.10 -0.24
N VAL A 64 6.62 15.71 0.27
CA VAL A 64 6.89 15.58 1.70
C VAL A 64 8.03 16.53 2.08
N SER A 65 7.80 17.38 3.08
CA SER A 65 8.87 18.17 3.70
C SER A 65 9.56 17.33 4.77
N CYS A 66 10.87 17.12 4.64
CA CYS A 66 11.67 16.38 5.61
C CYS A 66 12.98 17.11 5.88
N GLY A 67 13.44 17.14 7.13
CA GLY A 67 14.69 17.80 7.48
C GLY A 67 15.38 17.26 8.72
N SER A 68 16.67 17.55 8.81
CA SER A 68 17.60 17.17 9.87
C SER A 68 17.81 18.36 10.83
N PRO A 69 16.89 18.61 11.78
CA PRO A 69 17.04 19.71 12.72
C PRO A 69 18.27 19.48 13.61
N GLN A 70 19.01 20.56 13.89
CA GLN A 70 20.22 20.53 14.73
C GLN A 70 21.27 19.50 14.25
N TYR A 71 21.37 19.29 12.93
CA TYR A 71 22.31 18.33 12.33
C TYR A 71 22.11 16.87 12.77
N ARG A 72 20.92 16.51 13.27
CA ARG A 72 20.61 15.14 13.72
C ARG A 72 19.95 14.34 12.61
N TYR A 73 20.27 13.04 12.56
CA TYR A 73 19.55 12.09 11.71
C TYR A 73 18.05 12.14 12.00
N TYR A 74 17.24 12.19 10.94
CA TYR A 74 15.79 12.13 11.01
C TYR A 74 15.23 11.23 9.92
N PHE A 75 14.16 10.50 10.23
CA PHE A 75 13.48 9.60 9.29
C PHE A 75 12.01 9.98 9.15
N CYS A 76 11.66 10.57 8.01
CA CYS A 76 10.27 10.87 7.67
C CYS A 76 9.61 9.61 7.11
N GLN A 77 8.77 9.00 7.95
CA GLN A 77 8.02 7.81 7.56
C GLN A 77 7.03 8.16 6.46
N VAL A 78 7.21 7.52 5.30
CA VAL A 78 6.30 7.61 4.17
C VAL A 78 6.35 6.28 3.43
N ASP A 79 5.19 5.68 3.21
CA ASP A 79 5.09 4.50 2.36
C ASP A 79 5.35 4.92 0.92
N VAL A 80 6.53 4.57 0.40
CA VAL A 80 6.93 4.85 -0.99
C VAL A 80 6.41 3.75 -1.91
N GLY A 81 6.12 2.57 -1.40
CA GLY A 81 5.74 1.43 -2.21
C GLY A 81 6.89 0.63 -2.80
N ALA A 82 6.56 -0.57 -3.30
CA ALA A 82 7.56 -1.51 -3.82
C ALA A 82 8.19 -1.06 -5.15
N ARG A 83 7.48 -0.25 -5.94
CA ARG A 83 7.95 0.31 -7.21
C ARG A 83 8.05 1.84 -7.19
N GLY A 84 7.91 2.44 -6.01
CA GLY A 84 7.92 3.87 -5.88
C GLY A 84 9.33 4.45 -5.91
N ARG A 85 9.37 5.78 -5.93
CA ARG A 85 10.61 6.54 -5.97
C ARG A 85 10.48 7.84 -5.20
N VAL A 86 11.61 8.33 -4.69
CA VAL A 86 11.72 9.65 -4.10
C VAL A 86 12.74 10.48 -4.88
N LEU A 87 12.41 11.75 -5.11
CA LEU A 87 13.28 12.72 -5.76
C LEU A 87 13.39 13.98 -4.89
N LEU A 88 14.60 14.54 -4.81
CA LEU A 88 14.81 15.87 -4.24
C LEU A 88 14.14 16.91 -5.14
N GLN A 89 13.09 17.56 -4.64
CA GLN A 89 12.33 18.56 -5.42
C GLN A 89 12.85 19.97 -5.15
N ARG A 90 13.04 20.33 -3.88
CA ARG A 90 13.50 21.66 -3.48
C ARG A 90 14.23 21.58 -2.14
N GLN A 91 15.49 21.98 -2.12
CA GLN A 91 16.21 22.20 -0.86
C GLN A 91 15.66 23.46 -0.17
N ASN A 92 15.42 23.39 1.15
CA ASN A 92 15.03 24.53 1.98
C ASN A 92 15.94 24.76 3.19
N SER A 93 17.02 23.98 3.34
CA SER A 93 18.11 24.22 4.28
C SER A 93 19.32 24.89 3.64
N ASP A 94 20.15 25.54 4.45
CA ASP A 94 21.47 26.04 4.04
C ASP A 94 22.47 24.90 3.82
N SER A 95 22.35 23.81 4.58
CA SER A 95 23.18 22.62 4.40
C SER A 95 22.77 21.86 3.12
N ALA A 96 23.78 21.35 2.40
CA ALA A 96 23.57 20.69 1.12
C ALA A 96 22.86 19.32 1.27
N CYS A 97 21.85 19.10 0.44
CA CYS A 97 21.16 17.82 0.29
C CYS A 97 21.76 17.02 -0.88
N VAL A 98 22.59 16.02 -0.56
CA VAL A 98 23.25 15.13 -1.51
C VAL A 98 22.81 13.69 -1.25
N GLU A 99 22.24 13.05 -2.26
CA GLU A 99 21.72 11.67 -2.17
C GLU A 99 22.86 10.71 -1.80
N GLY A 100 22.59 9.79 -0.87
CA GLY A 100 23.56 8.84 -0.33
C GLY A 100 24.54 9.43 0.68
N ARG A 101 24.51 10.76 0.93
CA ARG A 101 25.44 11.43 1.87
C ARG A 101 24.75 12.17 3.01
N THR A 102 23.75 12.97 2.69
CA THR A 102 22.97 13.78 3.65
C THR A 102 21.48 13.53 3.54
N TRP A 103 21.04 12.78 2.53
CA TRP A 103 19.72 12.20 2.50
C TRP A 103 19.69 10.92 1.66
N GLY A 104 18.61 10.17 1.79
CA GLY A 104 18.28 9.04 0.94
C GLY A 104 16.90 8.50 1.29
N TRP A 105 16.53 7.36 0.73
CA TRP A 105 15.20 6.80 0.95
C TRP A 105 15.19 5.27 0.83
N ASN A 106 14.13 4.67 1.37
CA ASN A 106 13.76 3.28 1.16
C ASN A 106 12.23 3.17 1.10
N ARG A 107 11.70 1.95 0.99
CA ARG A 107 10.24 1.73 0.91
C ARG A 107 9.43 2.29 2.09
N ALA A 108 10.06 2.46 3.25
CA ALA A 108 9.43 2.92 4.48
C ALA A 108 9.57 4.43 4.72
N GLY A 109 10.41 5.12 3.95
CA GLY A 109 10.50 6.57 4.04
C GLY A 109 11.82 7.18 3.60
N ILE A 110 11.99 8.43 4.00
CA ILE A 110 13.11 9.30 3.63
C ILE A 110 13.95 9.54 4.88
N TRP A 111 15.25 9.29 4.78
CA TRP A 111 16.19 9.69 5.82
C TRP A 111 16.92 10.97 5.39
N VAL A 112 17.19 11.83 6.35
CA VAL A 112 17.94 13.07 6.19
C VAL A 112 18.91 13.21 7.37
N ASP A 113 20.07 13.78 7.11
CA ASP A 113 21.15 13.90 8.10
C ASP A 113 22.00 15.14 7.81
N LYS A 114 22.86 15.51 8.77
CA LYS A 114 23.87 16.59 8.63
C LYS A 114 23.25 17.92 8.18
N GLY A 115 22.07 18.23 8.68
CA GLY A 115 21.41 19.53 8.44
C GLY A 115 20.65 19.62 7.12
N CYS A 116 20.62 18.56 6.30
CA CYS A 116 19.81 18.58 5.09
C CYS A 116 18.32 18.69 5.44
N GLY A 117 17.66 19.67 4.83
CA GLY A 117 16.23 19.91 4.84
C GLY A 117 15.74 20.20 3.44
N ALA A 118 14.70 19.49 3.00
CA ALA A 118 14.14 19.67 1.68
C ALA A 118 12.68 19.20 1.58
N GLN A 119 12.07 19.62 0.48
CA GLN A 119 10.87 19.03 -0.08
C GLN A 119 11.26 17.90 -1.04
N PHE A 120 10.61 16.75 -0.87
CA PHE A 120 10.84 15.54 -1.65
C PHE A 120 9.56 15.16 -2.39
N LEU A 121 9.67 14.95 -3.70
CA LEU A 121 8.59 14.36 -4.49
C LEU A 121 8.61 12.85 -4.29
N VAL A 122 7.52 12.32 -3.77
CA VAL A 122 7.29 10.88 -3.59
C VAL A 122 6.33 10.41 -4.67
N THR A 123 6.83 9.58 -5.57
CA THR A 123 6.03 8.84 -6.56
C THR A 123 5.70 7.48 -5.98
N ARG A 124 4.56 7.35 -5.28
CA ARG A 124 4.19 6.11 -4.58
C ARG A 124 3.63 5.09 -5.56
N ARG A 125 4.28 3.92 -5.70
CA ARG A 125 3.89 2.87 -6.68
C ARG A 125 4.04 1.44 -6.12
N TRP A 126 3.03 0.61 -6.40
CA TRP A 126 2.90 -0.77 -5.91
C TRP A 126 3.55 -1.74 -6.88
#